data_AF-A0A382PSX1-F1
#
_entry.id   AF-A0A382PSX1-F1
#
_cell.length_a   1.000
_cell.length_b   1.000
_cell.length_c   1.000
_cell.angle_alpha   90.00
_cell.angle_beta   90.00
_cell.angle_gamma   90.00
#
_symmetry.space_group_name_H-M   'P 1'
#
loop_
_entity.id
_entity.type
_entity.pdbx_description
1 polymer ?
#
loop_
_entity_poly.entity_id
_entity_poly.type
_entity_poly.pdbx_seq_one_letter_code
_entity_poly.pdbx_strand_id
1 'polypeptide(L)' 'MKGLVKLTQLTKLYLHDNKLTDVKGLEKLTKLEVLALSGNPDLTKAQIDELQKVLPKCEIEHNAKK' A
#
# COMPACT_ATOMS: atom_id res chain seq x y z
N MET A 1 1.67 7.43 8.27
CA MET A 1 1.84 5.99 8.60
C MET A 1 2.45 5.63 9.96
N LYS A 2 2.93 6.57 10.81
CA LYS A 2 3.67 6.23 12.06
C LYS A 2 2.93 5.30 13.06
N GLY A 3 1.60 5.28 13.07
CA GLY A 3 0.80 4.36 13.90
C GLY A 3 0.63 2.96 13.28
N LEU A 4 0.39 2.91 11.96
CA LEU A 4 0.14 1.65 11.25
C LEU A 4 1.33 0.70 11.28
N VAL A 5 2.56 1.22 11.20
CA VAL A 5 3.79 0.39 11.17
C VAL A 5 4.01 -0.46 12.42
N LYS A 6 3.30 -0.20 13.51
CA LYS A 6 3.35 -1.03 14.74
C LYS A 6 2.48 -2.28 14.63
N LEU A 7 1.56 -2.33 13.67
CA LEU A 7 0.65 -3.45 13.44
C LEU A 7 1.33 -4.51 12.56
N THR A 8 2.48 -5.04 13.00
CA THR A 8 3.32 -5.96 12.21
C THR A 8 2.65 -7.29 11.87
N GLN A 9 1.52 -7.59 12.52
CA GLN A 9 0.72 -8.80 12.31
C GLN A 9 -0.45 -8.60 11.32
N LEU A 10 -0.59 -7.40 10.75
CA LEU A 10 -1.70 -7.07 9.87
C LEU A 10 -1.57 -7.82 8.53
N THR A 11 -2.63 -8.51 8.13
CA THR A 11 -2.69 -9.28 6.88
C THR A 11 -3.50 -8.60 5.79
N LYS A 12 -4.47 -7.75 6.16
CA LYS A 12 -5.32 -7.02 5.21
C LYS A 12 -5.41 -5.56 5.60
N LEU A 13 -5.16 -4.66 4.66
CA LEU A 13 -5.24 -3.22 4.85
C LEU A 13 -6.04 -2.57 3.72
N TYR A 14 -7.10 -1.86 4.09
CA TYR A 14 -7.95 -1.15 3.15
C TYR A 14 -7.76 0.36 3.33
N LEU A 15 -7.21 0.99 2.29
CA LEU A 15 -6.94 2.43 2.22
C LEU A 15 -7.53 3.04 0.95
N HIS A 16 -8.51 2.37 0.34
CA HIS A 16 -9.18 2.87 -0.86
C HIS A 16 -9.92 4.19 -0.60
N ASP A 17 -10.14 4.97 -1.66
CA ASP A 17 -10.87 6.25 -1.64
C ASP A 17 -10.34 7.27 -0.63
N ASN A 18 -9.02 7.39 -0.58
CA ASN A 18 -8.31 8.36 0.26
C ASN A 18 -7.50 9.36 -0.60
N LYS A 19 -6.79 10.27 0.07
CA LYS A 19 -5.90 11.26 -0.56
C LYS A 19 -4.43 10.98 -0.22
N LEU A 20 -4.03 9.71 -0.30
CA LEU A 20 -2.63 9.35 -0.08
C LEU A 20 -1.78 9.89 -1.23
N THR A 21 -0.75 10.65 -0.87
CA THR A 21 0.27 11.17 -1.81
C THR A 21 1.53 10.32 -1.80
N ASP A 22 1.70 9.47 -0.78
CA ASP A 22 2.79 8.52 -0.67
C ASP A 22 2.37 7.25 0.06
N VAL A 23 3.22 6.24 -0.06
CA VAL A 23 3.05 4.92 0.56
C VAL A 23 4.17 4.59 1.56
N LYS A 24 4.92 5.60 2.01
CA LYS A 24 6.11 5.41 2.84
C LYS A 24 5.72 4.90 4.23
N GLY A 25 6.18 3.69 4.54
CA GLY A 25 5.91 2.96 5.76
C GLY A 25 5.07 1.70 5.53
N LEU A 26 4.33 1.58 4.42
CA LEU A 26 3.58 0.35 4.13
C LEU A 26 4.50 -0.85 3.87
N GLU A 27 5.73 -0.61 3.40
CA GLU A 27 6.75 -1.64 3.19
C GLU A 27 7.13 -2.39 4.49
N LYS A 28 6.85 -1.81 5.65
CA LYS A 28 7.12 -2.42 6.96
C LYS A 28 6.08 -3.46 7.36
N LEU A 29 4.93 -3.47 6.70
CA LEU A 29 3.85 -4.41 6.97
C LEU A 29 4.06 -5.70 6.17
N THR A 30 5.18 -6.39 6.46
CA THR A 30 5.68 -7.53 5.68
C THR A 30 4.78 -8.77 5.69
N LYS A 31 3.74 -8.78 6.54
CA LYS A 31 2.72 -9.82 6.62
C LYS A 31 1.44 -9.51 5.82
N LEU A 32 1.41 -8.38 5.11
CA LEU A 32 0.27 -8.05 4.27
C LEU A 32 0.12 -9.06 3.13
N GLU A 33 -1.10 -9.57 3.01
CA GLU A 33 -1.59 -10.41 1.93
C GLU A 33 -2.48 -9.59 0.98
N VAL A 34 -3.21 -8.60 1.49
CA VAL A 34 -4.09 -7.73 0.70
C VAL A 34 -3.92 -6.26 1.10
N LEU A 35 -3.72 -5.41 0.09
CA LEU A 35 -3.61 -3.96 0.24
C LEU A 35 -4.46 -3.25 -0.82
N ALA A 36 -5.57 -2.63 -0.41
CA ALA A 36 -6.41 -1.85 -1.32
C ALA A 36 -6.04 -0.36 -1.27
N LEU A 37 -5.56 0.17 -2.39
CA LEU A 37 -5.14 1.56 -2.61
C LEU A 37 -5.89 2.25 -3.75
N SER A 38 -6.90 1.60 -4.34
CA SER A 38 -7.77 2.21 -5.36
C SER A 38 -8.39 3.52 -4.86
N GLY A 39 -8.58 4.49 -5.75
CA GLY A 39 -9.17 5.77 -5.36
C GLY A 39 -8.21 6.72 -4.62
N ASN A 40 -6.90 6.48 -4.68
CA ASN A 40 -5.88 7.46 -4.26
C ASN A 40 -5.25 8.14 -5.49
N PRO A 41 -5.76 9.32 -5.91
CA PRO A 41 -5.44 9.90 -7.22
C PRO A 41 -3.99 10.39 -7.36
N ASP A 42 -3.33 10.71 -6.23
CA ASP A 42 -1.96 11.23 -6.21
C ASP A 42 -0.90 10.12 -6.16
N LEU A 43 -1.30 8.85 -6.01
CA LEU A 43 -0.38 7.72 -6.08
C LEU A 43 0.03 7.45 -7.53
N THR A 44 1.33 7.27 -7.72
CA THR A 44 1.94 6.96 -9.01
C THR A 44 2.15 5.46 -9.16
N LYS A 45 2.19 4.96 -10.40
CA LYS A 45 2.47 3.54 -10.64
C LYS A 45 3.88 3.16 -10.18
N ALA A 46 4.85 4.08 -10.25
CA ALA A 46 6.18 3.87 -9.70
C ALA A 46 6.17 3.54 -8.19
N GLN A 47 5.36 4.25 -7.40
CA GLN A 47 5.19 3.96 -5.97
C GLN A 47 4.56 2.58 -5.72
N ILE A 48 3.58 2.20 -6.54
CA ILE A 48 2.96 0.87 -6.46
C ILE A 48 3.97 -0.22 -6.85
N ASP A 49 4.71 -0.03 -7.94
CA ASP A 49 5.72 -0.97 -8.42
C ASP A 49 6.85 -1.16 -7.37
N GLU A 50 7.22 -0.10 -6.65
CA GLU A 50 8.16 -0.18 -5.51
C GLU A 50 7.57 -1.00 -4.36
N LEU A 51 6.31 -0.77 -3.97
CA LEU A 51 5.64 -1.58 -2.96
C LEU A 51 5.53 -3.05 -3.35
N GLN A 52 5.20 -3.35 -4.60
CA GLN A 52 5.06 -4.72 -5.07
C GLN A 52 6.39 -5.46 -5.02
N LYS A 53 7.53 -4.78 -5.22
CA LYS A 53 8.87 -5.38 -5.06
C LYS A 53 9.17 -5.78 -3.62
N VAL A 54 8.79 -4.95 -2.65
CA VAL A 54 9.06 -5.19 -1.22
C VAL A 54 8.02 -6.09 -0.56
N LEU A 55 6.80 -6.14 -1.10
CA LEU A 55 5.70 -7.01 -0.67
C LEU A 55 5.29 -7.96 -1.82
N PRO A 56 6.19 -8.86 -2.28
CA PRO A 56 5.98 -9.65 -3.49
C PRO A 56 4.81 -10.64 -3.41
N LYS A 57 4.34 -10.95 -2.20
CA LYS A 57 3.20 -11.85 -1.95
C LYS A 57 1.90 -11.11 -1.64
N CYS A 58 1.94 -9.79 -1.50
CA CYS A 58 0.75 -8.99 -1.25
C CYS A 58 0.05 -8.70 -2.57
N GLU A 59 -1.26 -8.95 -2.60
CA GLU A 59 -2.13 -8.46 -3.65
C GLU A 59 -2.39 -6.96 -3.42
N ILE A 60 -1.97 -6.13 -4.36
CA ILE A 60 -2.13 -4.67 -4.28
C ILE A 60 -3.17 -4.22 -5.30
N GLU A 61 -4.36 -3.86 -4.83
CA GLU A 61 -5.41 -3.29 -5.68
C GLU A 61 -5.19 -1.78 -5.82
N HIS A 62 -5.05 -1.26 -7.03
CA HIS A 62 -4.85 0.16 -7.27
C HIS A 62 -5.44 0.60 -8.61
N ASN A 63 -5.67 1.91 -8.77
CA ASN A 63 -6.10 2.51 -10.03
C ASN A 63 -5.13 3.60 -10.55
N ALA A 64 -3.89 3.62 -10.05
CA ALA A 64 -2.83 4.54 -10.51
C ALA A 64 -2.55 4.36 -12.02
N LYS A 65 -2.66 5.44 -12.80
CA LYS A 65 -2.64 5.42 -14.29
C LYS A 65 -1.36 5.95 -14.96
N LYS A 66 -0.25 6.10 -14.25
CA LYS A 66 1.01 6.61 -14.82
C LYS A 66 2.22 5.92 -14.21
#